data_AF-W6Q654-F1
#
_entry.id   AF-W6Q654-F1
#
_cell.length_a   1.000
_cell.length_b   1.000
_cell.length_c   1.000
_cell.angle_alpha   90.00
_cell.angle_beta   90.00
_cell.angle_gamma   90.00
#
_symmetry.space_group_name_H-M   'P 1'
#
loop_
_entity.id
_entity.type
_entity.pdbx_description
1 polymer ?
#
loop_
_entity_poly.entity_id
_entity_poly.type
_entity_poly.pdbx_seq_one_letter_code
_entity_poly.pdbx_strand_id
1 'polypeptide(L)'
;MVLKFPTENEGVEVCIARPGVIANPSTWSRALVANLFRIVGFFGRSLPNIQRSELAAAVLNQVMDGFEKEALLNADLVRIGQRELKFSSMPYRC
;
A
#
# COMPACT_ATOMS: atom_id res chain seq x y z
N MET A 1 5.12 -5.29 22.62
CA MET A 1 4.67 -4.22 21.68
C MET A 1 5.60 -4.33 20.47
N VAL A 2 5.07 -4.49 19.24
CA VAL A 2 5.86 -4.89 18.04
C VAL A 2 7.07 -3.98 17.77
N LEU A 3 7.01 -2.71 18.18
CA LEU A 3 8.10 -1.74 18.08
C LEU A 3 9.35 -2.05 18.93
N LYS A 4 9.22 -2.82 20.02
CA LYS A 4 10.36 -3.22 20.87
C LYS A 4 11.02 -4.52 20.42
N PHE A 5 10.41 -5.20 19.46
CA PHE A 5 10.86 -6.51 18.99
C PHE A 5 12.28 -6.50 18.39
N PRO A 6 12.70 -5.47 17.62
CA PRO A 6 14.07 -5.35 17.13
C PRO A 6 15.11 -5.20 18.25
N THR A 7 14.72 -4.60 19.38
CA THR A 7 15.60 -4.36 20.52
C THR A 7 15.80 -5.60 21.38
N GLU A 8 14.87 -6.55 21.28
CA GLU A 8 14.87 -7.82 22.02
C GLU A 8 15.44 -8.98 21.19
N ASN A 9 15.59 -8.83 19.87
CA ASN A 9 16.07 -9.87 18.95
C ASN A 9 17.07 -9.29 17.94
N GLU A 10 18.35 -9.62 18.11
CA GLU A 10 19.40 -9.21 17.17
C GLU A 10 19.13 -9.77 15.77
N GLY A 11 19.29 -8.92 14.75
CA GLY A 11 19.07 -9.29 13.34
C GLY A 11 17.62 -9.20 12.85
N VAL A 12 16.68 -8.71 13.66
CA VAL A 12 15.29 -8.48 13.23
C VAL A 12 15.02 -7.00 12.98
N GLU A 13 14.64 -6.67 11.76
CA GLU A 13 14.13 -5.35 11.40
C GLU A 13 12.60 -5.34 11.35
N VAL A 14 11.99 -4.23 11.76
CA VAL A 14 10.54 -4.06 11.81
C VAL A 14 10.13 -2.77 11.10
N CYS A 15 9.12 -2.88 10.24
CA CYS A 15 8.47 -1.74 9.60
C CYS A 15 6.96 -1.80 9.84
N ILE A 16 6.36 -0.65 10.16
CA ILE A 16 4.92 -0.52 10.35
C ILE A 16 4.28 0.01 9.07
N ALA A 17 3.45 -0.82 8.42
CA ALA A 17 2.58 -0.38 7.33
C ALA A 17 1.24 0.15 7.88
N ARG A 18 0.88 1.39 7.53
CA ARG A 18 -0.41 2.02 7.86
C ARG A 18 -1.23 2.29 6.58
N PRO A 19 -1.86 1.25 6.01
CA PRO A 19 -2.70 1.43 4.84
C PRO A 19 -3.99 2.19 5.18
N GLY A 20 -4.53 2.88 4.18
CA GLY A 20 -5.89 3.38 4.20
C GLY A 20 -6.90 2.28 3.87
N VAL A 21 -8.04 2.66 3.29
CA VAL A 21 -9.04 1.70 2.83
C VAL A 21 -8.45 0.82 1.72
N ILE A 22 -8.45 -0.49 1.92
CA ILE A 22 -7.92 -1.45 0.94
C ILE A 22 -9.03 -1.79 -0.06
N ALA A 23 -8.89 -1.30 -1.30
CA ALA A 23 -9.79 -1.66 -2.38
C ALA A 23 -9.34 -2.97 -3.06
N ASN A 24 -10.20 -3.98 -3.07
CA ASN A 24 -10.07 -5.15 -3.94
C ASN A 24 -10.70 -4.80 -5.31
N PRO A 25 -10.24 -5.29 -6.48
CA PRO A 25 -10.93 -5.10 -7.76
C PRO A 25 -12.10 -6.06 -8.07
N SER A 26 -12.74 -6.70 -7.07
CA SER A 26 -13.92 -7.55 -7.32
C SER A 26 -15.11 -6.79 -7.94
N THR A 27 -16.02 -7.47 -8.64
CA THR A 27 -17.17 -6.81 -9.28
C THR A 27 -18.02 -6.00 -8.28
N TRP A 28 -18.06 -6.46 -7.02
CA TRP A 28 -18.78 -5.81 -5.93
C TRP A 28 -18.07 -4.55 -5.40
N SER A 29 -16.74 -4.55 -5.39
CA SER A 29 -15.97 -3.40 -4.95
C SER A 29 -15.98 -2.26 -5.97
N ARG A 30 -16.13 -2.54 -7.28
CA ARG A 30 -16.33 -1.47 -8.29
C ARG A 30 -17.59 -0.66 -8.02
N ALA A 31 -18.69 -1.33 -7.65
CA ALA A 31 -19.93 -0.67 -7.28
C ALA A 31 -19.81 0.10 -5.94
N LEU A 32 -19.14 -0.48 -4.94
CA LEU A 32 -18.87 0.17 -3.65
C LEU A 32 -17.95 1.39 -3.80
N VAL A 33 -16.89 1.27 -4.59
CA VAL A 33 -15.94 2.35 -4.89
C VAL A 33 -16.64 3.46 -5.65
N ALA A 34 -17.46 3.15 -6.67
CA ALA A 34 -18.26 4.15 -7.38
C ALA A 34 -19.24 4.89 -6.46
N ASN A 35 -19.91 4.17 -5.55
CA ASN A 35 -20.85 4.79 -4.62
C ASN A 35 -20.13 5.59 -3.51
N LEU A 36 -18.97 5.13 -3.04
CA LEU A 36 -18.10 5.86 -2.11
C LEU A 36 -17.54 7.13 -2.77
N PHE A 37 -17.07 7.07 -4.02
CA PHE A 37 -16.64 8.28 -4.75
C PHE A 37 -17.79 9.28 -4.93
N ARG A 38 -19.01 8.81 -5.16
CA ARG A 38 -20.21 9.68 -5.26
C ARG A 38 -20.52 10.39 -3.94
N ILE A 39 -20.37 9.70 -2.80
CA ILE A 39 -20.60 10.27 -1.47
C ILE A 39 -19.43 11.16 -1.04
N VAL A 40 -18.20 10.75 -1.33
CA VAL A 40 -16.98 11.49 -0.97
C VAL A 40 -16.81 12.75 -1.80
N GLY A 41 -17.19 12.74 -3.08
CA GLY A 41 -17.26 13.94 -3.92
C GLY A 41 -18.21 15.00 -3.37
N PHE A 42 -19.20 14.60 -2.56
CA PHE A 42 -20.11 15.51 -1.85
C PHE A 42 -19.52 16.06 -0.54
N PHE A 43 -18.57 15.36 0.08
CA PHE A 43 -17.98 15.71 1.38
C PHE A 43 -16.53 16.22 1.33
N GLY A 44 -15.92 16.32 0.15
CA GLY A 44 -14.60 16.95 -0.04
C GLY A 44 -13.40 16.27 0.65
N ARG A 45 -13.59 15.11 1.30
CA ARG A 45 -12.53 14.38 2.01
C ARG A 45 -12.08 13.18 1.20
N SER A 46 -10.97 13.34 0.45
CA SER A 46 -10.31 12.22 -0.23
C SER A 46 -10.00 11.11 0.78
N LEU A 47 -10.75 10.00 0.71
CA LEU A 47 -10.46 8.84 1.54
C LEU A 47 -9.13 8.25 1.06
N PRO A 48 -8.13 8.09 1.96
CA PRO A 48 -6.90 7.41 1.59
C PRO A 48 -7.26 5.98 1.19
N ASN A 49 -7.17 5.69 -0.11
CA ASN A 49 -7.50 4.41 -0.70
C ASN A 49 -6.22 3.84 -1.32
N ILE A 50 -5.99 2.54 -1.14
CA ILE A 50 -4.90 1.80 -1.76
C ILE A 50 -5.46 0.53 -2.39
N GLN A 51 -5.04 0.21 -3.61
CA GLN A 51 -5.43 -1.05 -4.23
C GLN A 51 -4.69 -2.22 -3.56
N ARG A 52 -5.35 -3.37 -3.46
CA ARG A 52 -4.73 -4.59 -2.90
C ARG A 52 -3.41 -4.95 -3.58
N SER A 53 -3.34 -4.81 -4.90
CA SER A 53 -2.12 -5.07 -5.68
C SER A 53 -1.00 -4.08 -5.34
N GLU A 54 -1.33 -2.78 -5.22
CA GLU A 54 -0.37 -1.74 -4.83
C GLU A 54 0.18 -1.99 -3.43
N LEU A 55 -0.70 -2.32 -2.47
CA LEU A 55 -0.29 -2.67 -1.11
C LEU A 55 0.63 -3.89 -1.09
N ALA A 56 0.28 -4.95 -1.81
CA ALA A 56 1.09 -6.16 -1.86
C ALA A 56 2.48 -5.88 -2.48
N ALA A 57 2.52 -5.15 -3.60
CA ALA A 57 3.78 -4.79 -4.25
C ALA A 57 4.64 -3.92 -3.34
N ALA A 58 4.04 -2.94 -2.64
CA ALA A 58 4.76 -2.07 -1.71
C ALA A 58 5.37 -2.86 -0.54
N VAL A 59 4.60 -3.75 0.09
CA VAL A 59 5.10 -4.55 1.23
C VAL A 59 6.21 -5.50 0.79
N LEU A 60 6.07 -6.14 -0.38
CA LEU A 60 7.11 -7.02 -0.93
C LEU A 60 8.40 -6.25 -1.23
N ASN A 61 8.30 -5.08 -1.86
CA ASN A 61 9.47 -4.24 -2.12
C ASN A 61 10.23 -3.88 -0.83
N GLN A 62 9.50 -3.57 0.24
CA GLN A 62 10.11 -3.18 1.51
C GLN A 62 10.85 -4.34 2.20
N VAL A 63 10.40 -5.58 1.97
CA VAL A 63 11.11 -6.78 2.45
C VAL A 63 12.33 -7.10 1.60
N MET A 64 12.26 -6.88 0.28
CA MET A 64 13.33 -7.24 -0.65
C MET A 64 14.46 -6.21 -0.72
N ASP A 65 14.12 -4.92 -0.71
CA ASP A 65 15.08 -3.82 -0.90
C ASP A 65 15.46 -3.12 0.42
N GLY A 66 14.90 -3.59 1.54
CA GLY A 66 15.03 -2.96 2.85
C GLY A 66 13.96 -1.90 3.13
N PHE A 67 13.81 -1.57 4.40
CA PHE A 67 12.79 -0.65 4.87
C PHE A 67 13.20 0.82 4.65
N GLU A 68 12.41 1.56 3.86
CA GLU A 68 12.67 2.98 3.58
C GLU A 68 12.48 3.84 4.85
N LYS A 69 11.50 3.46 5.70
CA LYS A 69 11.11 4.18 6.92
C LYS A 69 10.57 3.21 7.97
N GLU A 70 10.66 3.59 9.24
CA GLU A 70 10.08 2.82 10.36
C GLU A 70 8.55 2.67 10.23
N ALA A 71 7.87 3.71 9.73
CA ALA A 71 6.43 3.68 9.49
C ALA A 71 6.09 4.23 8.10
N LEU A 72 5.40 3.41 7.30
CA LEU A 72 4.90 3.77 5.97
C LEU A 72 3.44 4.18 6.05
N LEU A 73 3.14 5.39 5.58
CA LEU A 73 1.77 5.88 5.47
C LEU A 73 1.14 5.43 4.15
N ASN A 74 -0.19 5.55 4.04
CA ASN A 74 -0.92 5.18 2.83
C ASN A 74 -0.32 5.80 1.55
N ALA A 75 0.09 7.07 1.60
CA ALA A 75 0.70 7.75 0.45
C ALA A 75 2.05 7.13 0.04
N ASP A 76 2.87 6.71 1.01
CA ASP A 76 4.13 6.01 0.73
C ASP A 76 3.86 4.62 0.11
N LEU A 77 2.90 3.88 0.67
CA LEU A 77 2.50 2.56 0.15
C LEU A 77 1.97 2.64 -1.29
N VAL A 78 1.12 3.64 -1.59
CA VAL A 78 0.62 3.87 -2.95
C VAL A 78 1.77 4.24 -3.89
N ARG A 79 2.68 5.13 -3.47
CA ARG A 79 3.84 5.55 -4.28
C ARG A 79 4.74 4.36 -4.64
N ILE A 80 5.09 3.53 -3.66
CA ILE A 80 5.95 2.37 -3.86
C ILE A 80 5.22 1.32 -4.70
N GLY A 81 3.98 0.98 -4.34
CA GLY A 81 3.19 -0.01 -5.07
C GLY A 81 2.96 0.37 -6.54
N GLN A 82 2.69 1.64 -6.83
CA GLN A 82 2.53 2.11 -8.20
C GLN A 82 3.84 2.12 -9.00
N ARG A 83 4.99 2.39 -8.34
CA ARG A 83 6.29 2.29 -8.98
C ARG A 83 6.54 0.86 -9.46
N GLU A 84 6.35 -0.11 -8.58
CA GLU A 84 6.60 -1.52 -8.87
C GLU A 84 5.63 -2.09 -9.92
N LEU A 85 4.35 -1.78 -9.80
CA LEU A 85 3.36 -2.25 -10.77
C LEU A 85 3.51 -1.60 -12.15
N LYS A 86 3.95 -0.34 -12.23
CA LYS A 86 4.29 0.29 -13.52
C LYS A 86 5.50 -0.39 -14.15
N PHE A 87 6.49 -0.78 -13.35
CA PHE A 87 7.63 -1.56 -13.82
C PHE A 87 7.21 -2.93 -14.38
N SER A 88 6.30 -3.62 -13.70
CA SER A 88 5.75 -4.90 -14.17
C SER A 88 4.91 -4.79 -15.45
N SER A 89 4.46 -3.58 -15.83
CA SER A 89 3.67 -3.33 -17.03
C SER A 89 4.51 -2.94 -18.26
N MET A 90 5.83 -2.73 -18.11
CA MET A 90 6.71 -2.58 -19.27
C MET A 90 6.86 -3.95 -19.95
N PRO A 91 6.56 -4.08 -21.26
CA PRO A 91 6.82 -5.31 -21.98
C PRO A 91 8.33 -5.56 -21.97
N TYR A 92 8.74 -6.77 -21.60
CA TYR A 92 10.11 -7.25 -21.73
C TYR A 92 10.62 -6.89 -23.14
N ARG A 93 11.56 -5.95 -23.23
CA ARG A 93 12.36 -5.77 -24.43
C ARG A 93 13.38 -6.91 -24.43
N CYS A 94 13.07 -7.96 -25.20
CA CYS A 94 14.07 -8.87 -25.73
C CYS A 94 15.04 -8.12 -26.63
#